data_AF-A0A2T7KKY7-F1
#
_entry.id   AF-A0A2T7KKY7-F1
#
_cell.length_a   1.000
_cell.length_b   1.000
_cell.length_c   1.000
_cell.angle_alpha   90.00
_cell.angle_beta   90.00
_cell.angle_gamma   90.00
#
_symmetry.space_group_name_H-M   'P 1'
#
loop_
_entity.id
_entity.type
_entity.pdbx_description
1 polymer ?
#
loop_
_entity_poly.entity_id
_entity_poly.type
_entity_poly.pdbx_seq_one_letter_code
_entity_poly.pdbx_strand_id
1 'polypeptide(L)'
;MVHIRKVVGQVRYRLCDHCEQGVITDVTLEERFRSTDLGTRALSHLRSRHPGVRWRSTLKLRATRDLLRRMSIPPTGATGSCPHTGEPSLRLQKP
;
A
#
# COMPACT_ATOMS: atom_id res chain seq x y z
N MET A 1 21.62 -10.90 24.81
CA MET A 1 20.94 -11.54 23.66
C MET A 1 20.56 -10.45 22.67
N VAL A 2 21.23 -10.38 21.51
CA VAL A 2 20.92 -9.37 20.48
C VAL A 2 19.80 -9.87 19.59
N HIS A 3 18.65 -9.19 19.59
CA HIS A 3 17.58 -9.48 18.64
C HIS A 3 17.99 -8.97 17.27
N ILE A 4 18.36 -9.88 16.37
CA ILE A 4 18.58 -9.54 14.96
C ILE A 4 17.21 -9.27 14.34
N ARG A 5 16.95 -8.01 13.98
CA ARG A 5 15.75 -7.61 13.25
C ARG A 5 15.97 -7.95 11.78
N LYS A 6 15.15 -8.86 11.24
CA LYS A 6 15.12 -9.17 9.81
C LYS A 6 13.87 -8.57 9.18
N VAL A 7 14.02 -7.92 8.04
CA VAL A 7 12.88 -7.54 7.20
C VAL A 7 12.36 -8.79 6.50
N VAL A 8 11.07 -9.10 6.71
CA VAL A 8 10.43 -10.34 6.21
C VAL A 8 9.33 -10.06 5.17
N GLY A 9 9.15 -8.80 4.79
CA GLY A 9 8.17 -8.34 3.81
C GLY A 9 8.20 -6.83 3.62
N GLN A 10 7.51 -6.34 2.60
CA GLN A 10 7.39 -4.92 2.28
C GLN A 10 6.00 -4.58 1.73
N VAL A 11 5.58 -3.34 1.95
CA VAL A 11 4.41 -2.75 1.30
C VAL A 11 4.88 -1.52 0.54
N ARG A 12 4.72 -1.53 -0.78
CA ARG A 12 5.03 -0.37 -1.63
C ARG A 12 3.74 0.33 -1.99
N TYR A 13 3.73 1.65 -1.82
CA TYR A 13 2.57 2.47 -2.08
C TYR A 13 2.98 3.84 -2.57
N ARG A 14 2.04 4.52 -3.23
CA ARG A 14 2.10 5.93 -3.59
C ARG A 14 0.98 6.66 -2.88
N LEU A 15 1.25 7.89 -2.46
CA LEU A 15 0.26 8.80 -1.90
C LEU A 15 0.08 9.99 -2.83
N CYS A 16 -1.09 10.60 -2.74
CA CYS A 16 -1.34 11.94 -3.24
C CYS A 16 -1.86 12.79 -2.08
N ASP A 17 -1.03 13.74 -1.65
CA ASP A 17 -1.37 14.63 -0.55
C ASP A 17 -2.48 15.63 -0.91
N HIS A 18 -2.72 15.88 -2.21
CA HIS A 18 -3.84 16.73 -2.68
C HIS A 18 -5.19 16.02 -2.68
N CYS A 19 -5.19 14.73 -2.97
CA CYS A 19 -6.41 13.93 -3.15
C CYS A 19 -6.80 13.15 -1.90
N GLU A 20 -5.93 13.10 -0.88
CA GLU A 20 -6.01 12.16 0.24
C GLU A 20 -6.20 10.71 -0.25
N GLN A 21 -5.49 10.35 -1.33
CA GLN A 21 -5.61 9.05 -1.99
C GLN A 21 -4.29 8.30 -1.93
N GLY A 22 -4.39 6.99 -1.71
CA GLY A 22 -3.25 6.09 -1.60
C GLY A 22 -3.43 4.88 -2.50
N VAL A 23 -2.39 4.52 -3.25
CA VAL A 23 -2.40 3.34 -4.12
C VAL A 23 -1.29 2.40 -3.69
N ILE A 24 -1.67 1.21 -3.23
CA ILE A 24 -0.75 0.12 -2.95
C ILE A 24 -0.38 -0.53 -4.27
N THR A 25 0.91 -0.48 -4.60
CA THR A 25 1.46 -1.02 -5.84
C THR A 25 2.05 -2.41 -5.66
N ASP A 26 2.52 -2.73 -4.45
CA ASP A 26 3.13 -4.02 -4.15
C ASP A 26 2.98 -4.40 -2.67
N VAL A 27 2.81 -5.69 -2.42
CA VAL A 27 2.81 -6.29 -1.08
C VAL A 27 3.53 -7.62 -1.18
N THR A 28 4.74 -7.71 -0.62
CA THR A 28 5.49 -8.96 -0.58
C THR A 28 5.73 -9.39 0.85
N LEU A 29 5.54 -10.67 1.12
CA LEU A 29 5.88 -11.33 2.37
C LEU A 29 6.62 -12.62 2.04
N GLU A 30 7.67 -12.92 2.81
CA GLU A 30 8.30 -14.24 2.77
C GLU A 30 7.25 -15.33 3.01
N GLU A 31 7.34 -16.45 2.28
CA GLU A 31 6.33 -17.52 2.23
C GLU A 31 5.86 -17.97 3.63
N ARG A 32 6.82 -18.21 4.53
CA ARG A 32 6.58 -18.64 5.91
C ARG A 32 5.71 -17.69 6.74
N PHE A 33 5.58 -16.43 6.32
CA PHE A 33 4.74 -15.44 7.00
C PHE A 33 3.43 -15.14 6.25
N ARG A 34 3.17 -15.76 5.09
CA ARG A 34 1.94 -15.50 4.33
C ARG A 34 0.68 -16.06 4.99
N SER A 35 0.80 -17.14 5.74
CA SER A 35 -0.29 -17.71 6.55
C SER A 35 -0.48 -16.99 7.89
N THR A 36 0.38 -16.02 8.22
CA THR A 36 0.29 -15.23 9.45
C THR A 36 -0.46 -13.92 9.21
N ASP A 37 -0.94 -13.30 10.29
CA ASP A 37 -1.58 -11.97 10.23
C ASP A 37 -0.61 -10.80 9.98
N LEU A 38 0.64 -11.07 9.59
CA LEU A 38 1.63 -10.04 9.34
C LEU A 38 1.19 -9.10 8.20
N GLY A 39 0.59 -9.64 7.14
CA GLY A 39 0.04 -8.83 6.05
C GLY A 39 -1.06 -7.88 6.53
N THR A 40 -1.97 -8.40 7.34
CA THR A 40 -3.05 -7.62 7.97
C THR A 40 -2.45 -6.53 8.86
N ARG A 41 -1.49 -6.88 9.72
CA ARG A 41 -0.82 -5.95 10.63
C ARG A 41 -0.08 -4.85 9.89
N ALA A 42 0.62 -5.18 8.81
CA ALA A 42 1.33 -4.20 7.98
C ALA A 42 0.36 -3.19 7.34
N LEU A 43 -0.78 -3.66 6.81
CA LEU A 43 -1.79 -2.77 6.22
C LEU A 43 -2.56 -1.96 7.26
N SER A 44 -2.85 -2.52 8.44
CA SER A 44 -3.43 -1.77 9.56
C SER A 44 -2.48 -0.67 10.02
N HIS A 45 -1.18 -0.97 10.12
CA HIS A 45 -0.17 0.02 10.43
C HIS A 45 -0.08 1.11 9.37
N LEU A 46 -0.13 0.74 8.08
CA LEU A 46 -0.18 1.70 6.98
C LEU A 46 -1.39 2.65 7.08
N ARG A 47 -2.58 2.13 7.38
CA ARG A 47 -3.80 2.93 7.57
C ARG A 47 -3.70 3.84 8.80
N SER A 48 -3.14 3.34 9.90
CA SER A 48 -2.95 4.13 11.11
C SER A 48 -1.96 5.28 10.90
N ARG A 49 -0.96 5.10 10.03
CA ARG A 49 0.04 6.14 9.72
C ARG A 49 -0.52 7.25 8.83
N HIS A 50 -1.54 6.93 8.02
CA HIS A 50 -2.17 7.84 7.08
C HIS A 50 -3.68 7.89 7.29
N PRO A 51 -4.15 8.45 8.42
CA PRO A 51 -5.56 8.60 8.68
C PRO A 51 -6.18 9.52 7.62
N GLY A 52 -7.38 9.18 7.13
CA GLY A 52 -8.07 9.94 6.07
C GLY A 52 -7.74 9.50 4.65
N VAL A 53 -6.64 8.77 4.42
CA VAL A 53 -6.28 8.32 3.08
C VAL A 53 -7.24 7.23 2.57
N ARG A 54 -7.82 7.46 1.40
CA ARG A 54 -8.63 6.49 0.66
C ARG A 54 -7.71 5.54 -0.11
N TRP A 55 -7.59 4.31 0.38
CA TRP A 55 -6.70 3.31 -0.17
C TRP A 55 -7.31 2.55 -1.36
N ARG A 56 -6.49 2.31 -2.38
CA ARG A 56 -6.77 1.43 -3.52
C ARG A 56 -5.54 0.54 -3.77
N SER A 57 -5.69 -0.51 -4.58
CA SER A 57 -4.57 -1.40 -4.93
C SER A 57 -4.52 -1.69 -6.42
N THR A 58 -3.33 -1.79 -7.01
CA THR A 58 -3.15 -2.27 -8.40
C THR A 58 -2.92 -3.78 -8.46
N LEU A 59 -2.86 -4.45 -7.32
CA LEU A 59 -2.55 -5.88 -7.23
C LEU A 59 -3.72 -6.74 -7.70
N LYS A 60 -3.42 -7.70 -8.58
CA LYS A 60 -4.39 -8.67 -9.10
C LYS A 60 -4.16 -10.09 -8.58
N LEU A 61 -3.05 -10.34 -7.89
CA LEU A 61 -2.63 -11.67 -7.42
C LEU A 61 -3.62 -12.23 -6.39
N ARG A 62 -3.94 -13.53 -6.50
CA ARG A 62 -4.89 -14.23 -5.63
C ARG A 62 -4.49 -14.15 -4.16
N ALA A 63 -3.21 -14.41 -3.84
CA ALA A 63 -2.69 -14.38 -2.47
C ALA A 63 -2.86 -13.02 -1.78
N THR A 64 -2.69 -11.91 -2.52
CA THR A 64 -2.89 -10.56 -1.98
C THR A 64 -4.36 -10.12 -1.99
N ARG A 65 -5.21 -10.75 -2.81
CA ARG A 65 -6.62 -10.37 -2.96
C ARG A 65 -7.40 -10.60 -1.68
N ASP A 66 -7.18 -11.73 -1.01
CA ASP A 66 -7.87 -12.03 0.25
C ASP A 66 -7.48 -11.04 1.36
N LEU A 67 -6.19 -10.68 1.43
CA LEU A 67 -5.69 -9.65 2.32
C LEU A 67 -6.33 -8.28 2.05
N LEU A 68 -6.35 -7.84 0.78
CA LEU A 68 -6.93 -6.56 0.39
C LEU A 68 -8.44 -6.51 0.64
N ARG A 69 -9.15 -7.62 0.39
CA ARG A 69 -10.59 -7.74 0.65
C ARG A 69 -10.89 -7.65 2.15
N ARG A 70 -10.12 -8.34 3.00
CA ARG A 70 -10.25 -8.24 4.46
C ARG A 70 -10.03 -6.81 4.96
N MET A 71 -9.14 -6.07 4.30
CA MET A 71 -8.84 -4.67 4.63
C MET A 71 -9.75 -3.65 3.94
N SER A 72 -10.76 -4.11 3.18
CA SER A 72 -11.66 -3.28 2.36
C SER A 72 -10.95 -2.33 1.40
N ILE A 73 -9.82 -2.76 0.84
CA ILE A 73 -9.05 -1.98 -0.15
C ILE A 73 -9.52 -2.40 -1.55
N PRO A 74 -10.30 -1.56 -2.25
CA PRO A 74 -10.76 -1.87 -3.59
C PRO A 74 -9.60 -1.91 -4.59
N PRO A 75 -9.71 -2.72 -5.65
CA PRO A 75 -8.80 -2.61 -6.78
C PRO A 75 -8.95 -1.25 -7.45
N THR A 76 -7.86 -0.77 -8.04
CA THR A 76 -7.86 0.45 -8.86
C THR A 76 -8.63 0.13 -10.13
N GLY A 77 -9.89 0.54 -10.19
CA GLY A 77 -10.69 0.52 -11.41
C GLY A 77 -10.26 1.62 -12.38
N ALA A 78 -10.58 1.45 -13.67
CA ALA A 78 -10.20 2.37 -14.75
C ALA A 78 -10.64 3.84 -14.52
N THR A 79 -11.67 4.06 -13.70
CA THR A 79 -12.29 5.36 -13.44
C THR A 79 -11.87 6.03 -12.13
N GLY A 80 -10.87 5.50 -11.42
CA GLY A 80 -10.57 5.92 -10.04
C GLY A 80 -9.11 6.29 -9.73
N SER A 81 -8.26 6.44 -10.73
CA SER A 81 -6.88 6.89 -10.53
C SER A 81 -6.86 8.40 -10.31
N CYS A 82 -6.42 8.86 -9.13
CA CYS A 82 -6.14 10.29 -8.97
C CYS A 82 -5.04 10.66 -9.98
N PRO A 83 -5.24 11.72 -10.81
CA PRO A 83 -4.28 12.11 -11.85
C PRO A 83 -2.87 12.37 -11.27
N HIS A 84 -2.82 12.91 -10.06
CA HIS A 84 -1.59 13.15 -9.31
C HIS A 84 -0.84 11.89 -8.87
N THR A 85 -1.45 10.70 -8.92
CA THR A 85 -0.77 9.44 -8.54
C THR A 85 0.08 8.87 -9.69
N GLY A 86 -0.11 9.37 -10.92
CA GLY A 86 0.62 8.99 -12.12
C GLY A 86 1.73 9.97 -12.55
N GLU A 87 1.60 11.25 -12.20
CA GLU A 87 2.62 12.24 -12.52
C GLU A 87 3.61 12.38 -11.36
N PRO A 88 4.92 12.17 -11.58
CA PRO A 88 5.90 12.76 -10.66
C PRO A 88 5.61 14.24 -10.69
N SER A 89 5.16 14.79 -9.57
CA SER A 89 4.90 16.22 -9.46
C SER A 89 6.20 16.94 -9.81
N LEU A 90 6.32 17.42 -11.05
CA LEU A 90 7.29 18.42 -11.46
C LEU A 90 6.88 19.70 -10.74
N ARG A 91 7.19 19.73 -9.45
CA ARG A 91 7.40 20.98 -8.73
C ARG A 91 8.54 21.65 -9.48
N LEU A 92 8.15 22.53 -10.40
CA LEU A 92 8.95 23.60 -10.96
C LEU A 92 9.68 24.27 -9.77
N GLN A 93 10.89 23.83 -9.48
CA GLN A 93 11.83 24.60 -8.67
C GLN A 93 12.22 25.77 -9.56
N LYS A 94 11.62 26.93 -9.29
CA LYS A 94 12.03 28.20 -9.88
C LYS A 94 13.30 28.66 -9.13
N PRO A 95 14.35 29.10 -9.83
CA PRO A 95 15.61 29.54 -9.23
C PRO A 95 15.45 30.80 -8.39
#